data_AF-A0A7J2LYQ3-F1
#
_entry.id   AF-A0A7J2LYQ3-F1
#
_cell.length_a   1.000
_cell.length_b   1.000
_cell.length_c   1.000
_cell.angle_alpha   90.00
_cell.angle_beta   90.00
_cell.angle_gamma   90.00
#
_symmetry.space_group_name_H-M   'P 1'
#
loop_
_entity.id
_entity.type
_entity.pdbx_description
1 polymer ?
#
loop_
_entity_poly.entity_id
_entity_poly.type
_entity_poly.pdbx_seq_one_letter_code
_entity_poly.pdbx_strand_id
1 'polypeptide(L)'
;MTASVLGIEEVLRSRRRRRTVAAVELGLAILVVSLLVVTVLSPILNPFQEILAAALAVLAGALTSLAYYHSEVLPAVPSRYRLMVEVLPEAAESTGLSELERKLLAHIAEHGVLRPAELADEWDVTPFAITSALLRLERAGYIRIRGLTWE
;
A
#
# COMPACT_ATOMS: atom_id res chain seq x y z
N MET A 1 -18.17 19.15 -15.30
CA MET A 1 -16.92 18.96 -14.54
C MET A 1 -17.09 17.73 -13.67
N THR A 2 -16.66 16.57 -14.16
CA THR A 2 -16.98 15.24 -13.61
C THR A 2 -15.89 14.76 -12.64
N ALA A 3 -16.28 14.60 -11.37
CA ALA A 3 -15.42 14.28 -10.24
C ALA A 3 -15.09 12.76 -10.10
N SER A 4 -14.57 12.11 -11.16
CA SER A 4 -14.38 10.65 -11.14
C SER A 4 -13.04 10.16 -11.69
N VAL A 5 -11.94 10.89 -11.45
CA VAL A 5 -10.58 10.48 -11.88
C VAL A 5 -9.75 9.88 -10.73
N LEU A 6 -10.31 9.73 -9.52
CA LEU A 6 -9.61 9.17 -8.35
C LEU A 6 -9.58 7.63 -8.39
N GLY A 7 -8.86 7.09 -9.38
CA GLY A 7 -8.58 5.66 -9.53
C GLY A 7 -7.65 5.12 -8.43
N ILE A 8 -7.55 3.80 -8.34
CA ILE A 8 -6.70 3.02 -7.41
C ILE A 8 -5.28 3.60 -7.28
N GLU A 9 -4.76 4.21 -8.34
CA GLU A 9 -3.46 4.87 -8.37
C GLU A 9 -3.31 6.03 -7.37
N GLU A 10 -4.37 6.79 -7.09
CA GLU A 10 -4.34 7.87 -6.11
C GLU A 10 -4.40 7.34 -4.67
N VAL A 11 -5.11 6.22 -4.47
CA VAL A 11 -5.07 5.45 -3.22
C VAL A 11 -3.68 4.86 -2.98
N LEU A 12 -3.04 4.32 -4.02
CA LEU A 12 -1.67 3.82 -3.95
C LEU A 12 -0.66 4.95 -3.70
N ARG A 13 -0.84 6.13 -4.32
CA ARG A 13 -0.03 7.32 -4.04
C ARG A 13 -0.20 7.84 -2.62
N SER A 14 -1.43 7.93 -2.11
CA SER A 14 -1.68 8.38 -0.75
C SER A 14 -1.11 7.42 0.28
N ARG A 15 -1.18 6.11 0.03
CA ARG A 15 -0.54 5.07 0.85
C ARG A 15 0.98 5.15 0.82
N ARG A 16 1.57 5.35 -0.36
CA ARG A 16 3.04 5.53 -0.49
C ARG A 16 3.49 6.75 0.31
N ARG A 17 2.75 7.85 0.25
CA ARG A 17 3.02 9.07 1.02
C ARG A 17 2.88 8.84 2.52
N ARG A 18 1.82 8.16 2.99
CA ARG A 18 1.65 7.79 4.41
C ARG A 18 2.76 6.87 4.91
N ARG A 19 3.25 5.93 4.08
CA ARG A 19 4.38 5.05 4.41
C ARG A 19 5.66 5.84 4.59
N THR A 20 5.96 6.79 3.70
CA THR A 20 7.13 7.67 3.85
C THR A 20 7.04 8.48 5.13
N VAL A 21 5.86 9.03 5.46
CA VAL A 21 5.65 9.80 6.69
C VAL A 21 5.85 8.91 7.93
N ALA A 22 5.22 7.73 7.99
CA ALA A 22 5.35 6.83 9.14
C ALA A 22 6.79 6.30 9.33
N ALA A 23 7.49 6.01 8.23
CA ALA A 23 8.90 5.60 8.28
C ALA A 23 9.80 6.72 8.84
N VAL A 24 9.57 7.96 8.39
CA VAL A 24 10.29 9.13 8.89
C VAL A 24 9.95 9.41 10.36
N GLU A 25 8.69 9.30 10.76
CA GLU A 25 8.26 9.49 12.16
C GLU A 25 8.91 8.46 13.10
N LEU A 26 8.94 7.18 12.73
CA LEU A 26 9.60 6.13 13.51
C LEU A 26 11.11 6.35 13.60
N GLY A 27 11.77 6.68 12.48
CA GLY A 27 13.20 6.98 12.48
C GLY A 27 13.55 8.20 13.33
N LEU A 28 12.71 9.24 13.29
CA LEU A 28 12.87 10.44 14.11
C LEU A 28 12.67 10.13 15.59
N ALA A 29 11.66 9.32 15.94
CA ALA A 29 11.42 8.92 17.33
C ALA A 29 12.63 8.17 17.91
N ILE A 30 13.19 7.23 17.15
CA ILE A 30 14.38 6.47 17.57
C ILE A 30 15.59 7.38 17.70
N LEU A 31 15.80 8.29 16.74
CA LEU A 31 16.87 9.30 16.83
C LEU A 31 16.76 10.12 18.13
N VAL A 32 15.58 10.65 18.42
CA VAL A 32 15.33 11.50 19.60
C VAL A 32 15.57 10.71 20.89
N VAL A 33 15.06 9.48 20.97
CA VAL A 33 15.28 8.61 22.14
C VAL A 33 16.76 8.27 22.31
N SER A 34 17.45 7.89 21.22
CA SER A 34 18.87 7.57 21.27
C SER A 34 19.71 8.78 21.67
N LEU A 35 19.43 9.97 21.13
CA LEU A 35 20.12 11.20 21.54
C LEU A 35 19.84 11.55 23.00
N LEU A 36 18.60 11.39 23.47
CA LEU A 36 18.26 11.58 24.88
C LEU A 36 19.09 10.65 25.78
N VAL A 37 19.24 9.38 25.41
CA VAL A 37 20.08 8.42 26.14
C VAL A 37 21.55 8.86 26.14
N VAL A 38 22.07 9.33 25.00
CA VAL A 38 23.45 9.86 24.93
C VAL A 38 23.62 11.08 25.83
N THR A 39 22.65 11.99 25.86
CA THR A 39 22.69 13.18 26.74
C THR A 39 22.65 12.80 28.21
N VAL A 40 21.84 11.80 28.59
CA VAL A 40 21.78 11.30 29.98
C VAL A 40 23.10 10.61 30.38
N LEU A 41 23.76 9.92 29.45
CA LEU A 41 25.03 9.24 29.68
C LEU A 41 26.26 10.14 29.55
N SER A 42 26.13 11.35 28.99
CA SER A 42 27.26 12.26 28.76
C SER A 42 28.14 12.53 29.98
N PRO A 43 27.63 12.61 31.24
CA PRO A 43 28.49 12.82 32.41
C PRO A 43 29.47 11.67 32.68
N ILE A 44 29.21 10.50 32.10
CA ILE A 44 29.96 9.25 32.30
C ILE A 44 30.86 8.96 31.09
N LEU A 45 30.57 9.58 29.95
CA LEU A 45 31.27 9.35 28.69
C LEU A 45 32.39 10.37 28.50
N ASN A 46 33.52 9.90 27.96
CA ASN A 46 34.54 10.81 27.45
C ASN A 46 34.09 11.46 26.13
N PRO A 47 34.63 12.63 25.75
CA PRO A 47 34.20 13.38 24.56
C PRO A 47 34.22 12.56 23.26
N PHE A 48 35.22 11.68 23.10
CA PHE A 48 35.30 10.78 21.96
C PHE A 48 34.16 9.75 21.92
N GLN A 49 33.77 9.22 23.08
CA GLN A 49 32.66 8.27 23.20
C GLN A 49 31.30 8.95 22.97
N GLU A 50 31.16 10.21 23.39
CA GLU A 50 29.97 11.01 23.16
C GLU A 50 29.76 11.29 21.66
N ILE A 51 30.81 11.66 20.94
CA ILE A 51 30.78 11.83 19.47
C ILE A 51 30.40 10.51 18.79
N LEU A 52 31.01 9.40 19.19
CA LEU A 52 30.72 8.09 18.62
C LEU A 52 29.26 7.66 18.89
N ALA A 53 28.77 7.89 20.10
CA ALA A 53 27.41 7.54 20.50
C ALA A 53 26.37 8.40 19.77
N ALA A 54 26.63 9.70 19.58
CA ALA A 54 25.80 10.57 18.76
C ALA A 54 25.77 10.12 17.29
N ALA A 55 26.92 9.75 16.71
CA ALA A 55 26.98 9.22 15.35
C ALA A 55 26.19 7.90 15.21
N LEU A 56 26.28 7.01 16.20
CA LEU A 56 25.50 5.78 16.24
C LEU A 56 24.00 6.03 16.38
N ALA A 57 23.58 7.03 17.16
CA ALA A 57 22.18 7.44 17.27
C ALA A 57 21.61 7.92 15.93
N VAL A 58 22.39 8.74 15.20
CA VAL A 58 22.02 9.21 13.85
C VAL A 58 21.87 8.04 12.88
N LEU A 59 22.83 7.11 12.88
CA LEU A 59 22.78 5.92 12.04
C LEU A 59 21.60 5.02 12.39
N ALA A 60 21.30 4.83 13.68
CA ALA A 60 20.17 4.03 14.14
C ALA A 60 18.82 4.60 13.67
N GLY A 61 18.62 5.91 13.79
CA GLY A 61 17.41 6.59 13.31
C GLY A 61 17.25 6.48 11.79
N ALA A 62 18.34 6.73 11.04
CA ALA A 62 18.35 6.63 9.58
C ALA A 62 18.09 5.21 9.09
N LEU A 63 18.77 4.21 9.66
CA LEU A 63 18.58 2.81 9.31
C LEU A 63 17.18 2.31 9.67
N THR A 64 16.59 2.77 10.76
CA THR A 64 15.22 2.36 11.12
C THR A 64 14.18 2.98 10.19
N SER A 65 14.36 4.25 9.82
CA SER A 65 13.54 4.88 8.78
C SER A 65 13.63 4.12 7.46
N LEU A 66 14.85 3.76 7.04
CA LEU A 66 15.09 3.01 5.82
C LEU A 66 14.49 1.60 5.90
N ALA A 67 14.69 0.90 7.00
CA ALA A 67 14.14 -0.43 7.24
C ALA A 67 12.62 -0.41 7.19
N TYR A 68 11.96 0.58 7.80
CA TYR A 68 10.51 0.69 7.78
C TYR A 68 9.98 1.11 6.40
N TYR A 69 10.68 2.02 5.73
CA TYR A 69 10.39 2.42 4.36
C TYR A 69 10.48 1.24 3.39
N HIS A 70 11.40 0.29 3.61
CA HIS A 70 11.54 -0.91 2.79
C HIS A 70 10.73 -2.11 3.29
N SER A 71 10.35 -2.15 4.57
CA SER A 71 9.56 -3.25 5.14
C SER A 71 8.23 -3.34 4.42
N GLU A 72 7.97 -4.46 3.75
CA GLU A 72 6.72 -4.75 3.04
C GLU A 72 5.53 -4.96 3.99
N VAL A 73 5.60 -4.41 5.21
CA VAL A 73 4.48 -4.31 6.13
C VAL A 73 3.51 -3.31 5.50
N LEU A 74 2.71 -3.80 4.55
CA LEU A 74 1.58 -3.05 4.03
C LEU A 74 0.77 -2.60 5.25
N PRO A 75 0.45 -1.30 5.41
CA PRO A 75 -0.64 -0.95 6.29
C PRO A 75 -1.82 -1.80 5.85
N ALA A 76 -2.30 -2.64 6.78
CA ALA A 76 -3.35 -3.61 6.54
C ALA A 76 -4.41 -2.94 5.66
N VAL A 77 -4.64 -3.51 4.47
CA VAL A 77 -5.74 -3.05 3.63
C VAL A 77 -6.96 -3.06 4.55
N PRO A 78 -7.70 -1.93 4.73
CA PRO A 78 -8.92 -2.00 5.48
C PRO A 78 -9.73 -3.06 4.76
N SER A 79 -10.03 -4.14 5.47
CA SER A 79 -10.47 -5.42 4.92
C SER A 79 -11.82 -5.31 4.21
N ARG A 80 -12.43 -4.13 4.21
CA ARG A 80 -13.74 -3.85 3.65
C ARG A 80 -13.69 -2.57 2.84
N TYR A 81 -13.52 -2.71 1.54
CA TYR A 81 -13.76 -1.64 0.59
C TYR A 81 -14.54 -2.21 -0.59
N ARG A 82 -15.47 -1.41 -1.12
CA ARG A 82 -16.28 -1.75 -2.29
C ARG A 82 -15.72 -1.01 -3.50
N LEU A 83 -15.51 -1.73 -4.58
CA LEU A 83 -15.14 -1.20 -5.89
C LEU A 83 -16.38 -1.23 -6.79
N MET A 84 -16.79 -0.08 -7.32
CA MET A 84 -17.76 -0.04 -8.41
C MET A 84 -17.01 -0.20 -9.73
N VAL A 85 -17.37 -1.23 -10.50
CA VAL A 85 -16.66 -1.59 -11.73
C VAL A 85 -17.69 -1.86 -12.82
N GLU A 86 -17.49 -1.25 -13.98
CA GLU A 86 -18.32 -1.46 -15.16
C GLU A 86 -17.53 -2.23 -16.21
N VAL A 87 -18.16 -3.24 -16.83
CA VAL A 87 -17.59 -3.94 -17.99
C VAL A 87 -17.82 -3.09 -19.24
N LEU A 88 -16.76 -2.86 -20.01
CA LEU A 88 -16.85 -2.10 -21.25
C LEU A 88 -17.32 -3.03 -22.40
N PRO A 89 -18.26 -2.59 -23.26
CA PRO A 89 -18.83 -3.42 -24.32
C PRO A 89 -17.86 -3.77 -25.46
N GLU A 90 -16.69 -3.14 -25.52
CA GLU A 90 -15.62 -3.42 -26.50
C GLU A 90 -14.79 -4.69 -26.17
N ALA A 91 -15.12 -5.37 -25.07
CA ALA A 91 -14.53 -6.62 -24.59
C ALA A 91 -14.80 -7.87 -25.46
N ALA A 92 -15.20 -7.70 -26.73
CA ALA A 92 -15.79 -8.75 -27.57
C ALA A 92 -14.83 -9.90 -27.92
N GLU A 93 -13.51 -9.71 -27.76
CA GLU A 93 -12.52 -10.78 -27.93
C GLU A 93 -11.64 -10.88 -26.68
N SER A 94 -12.10 -11.67 -25.71
CA SER A 94 -11.34 -12.04 -24.51
C SER A 94 -10.27 -13.10 -24.83
N THR A 95 -9.37 -12.81 -25.77
CA THR A 95 -8.23 -13.69 -26.09
C THR A 95 -7.06 -13.37 -25.17
N GLY A 96 -6.50 -14.39 -24.50
CA GLY A 96 -5.32 -14.24 -23.64
C GLY A 96 -5.57 -13.95 -22.15
N LEU A 97 -6.84 -13.96 -21.70
CA LEU A 97 -7.16 -13.78 -20.27
C LEU A 97 -6.88 -15.05 -19.44
N SER A 98 -6.31 -14.84 -18.24
CA SER A 98 -6.18 -15.90 -17.25
C SER A 98 -7.55 -16.39 -16.78
N GLU A 99 -7.59 -17.57 -16.16
CA GLU A 99 -8.82 -18.12 -15.59
C GLU A 99 -9.43 -17.18 -14.54
N LEU A 100 -8.58 -16.59 -13.70
CA LEU A 100 -8.98 -15.61 -12.69
C LEU A 100 -9.54 -14.32 -13.31
N GLU A 101 -8.97 -13.83 -14.42
CA GLU A 101 -9.49 -12.66 -15.13
C GLU A 101 -10.85 -12.90 -15.77
N ARG A 102 -11.05 -14.08 -16.36
CA ARG A 102 -12.36 -14.49 -16.90
C ARG A 102 -13.41 -14.59 -15.79
N LYS A 103 -13.04 -15.20 -14.66
CA LYS A 103 -13.92 -15.31 -13.49
C LYS A 103 -14.27 -13.93 -12.92
N LEU A 104 -13.30 -13.02 -12.84
CA LEU A 104 -13.54 -11.62 -12.45
C LEU A 104 -14.49 -10.90 -13.41
N LEU A 105 -14.27 -11.00 -14.72
CA LEU A 105 -15.13 -10.34 -15.70
C LEU A 105 -16.59 -10.82 -15.62
N ALA A 106 -16.81 -12.13 -15.52
CA ALA A 106 -18.15 -12.69 -15.36
C ALA A 106 -18.82 -12.17 -14.08
N HIS A 107 -18.09 -12.17 -12.96
CA HIS A 107 -18.61 -11.67 -11.69
C HIS A 107 -18.94 -10.18 -11.74
N ILE A 108 -18.09 -9.36 -12.38
CA ILE A 108 -18.30 -7.91 -12.55
C ILE A 108 -19.51 -7.65 -13.45
N ALA A 109 -19.67 -8.43 -14.53
CA ALA A 109 -20.81 -8.30 -15.44
C ALA A 109 -22.15 -8.57 -14.74
N GLU A 110 -22.17 -9.50 -13.79
CA GLU A 110 -23.37 -9.87 -13.03
C GLU A 110 -23.67 -8.90 -11.87
N HIS A 111 -22.65 -8.46 -11.12
CA HIS A 111 -22.85 -7.76 -9.85
C HIS A 111 -22.52 -6.26 -9.90
N GLY A 112 -21.63 -5.82 -10.81
CA GLY A 112 -21.18 -4.42 -10.96
C GLY A 112 -20.42 -3.82 -9.76
N VAL A 113 -20.41 -4.50 -8.61
CA VAL A 113 -19.74 -4.10 -7.37
C VAL A 113 -18.91 -5.26 -6.85
N LEU A 114 -17.66 -4.97 -6.50
CA LEU A 114 -16.69 -5.94 -6.02
C LEU A 114 -16.23 -5.63 -4.60
N ARG A 115 -16.03 -6.67 -3.81
CA ARG A 115 -15.35 -6.61 -2.50
C ARG A 115 -14.10 -7.49 -2.54
N PRO A 116 -12.92 -6.95 -2.89
CA PRO A 116 -11.76 -7.77 -3.21
C PRO A 116 -11.27 -8.68 -2.09
N ALA A 117 -11.49 -8.30 -0.83
CA ALA A 117 -11.11 -9.14 0.32
C ALA A 117 -12.05 -10.34 0.48
N GLU A 118 -13.36 -10.14 0.43
CA GLU A 118 -14.35 -11.22 0.51
C GLU A 118 -14.23 -12.16 -0.69
N LEU A 119 -14.00 -11.60 -1.88
CA LEU A 119 -13.81 -12.36 -3.11
C LEU A 119 -12.51 -13.18 -3.09
N ALA A 120 -11.47 -12.66 -2.42
CA ALA A 120 -10.20 -13.35 -2.24
C ALA A 120 -10.36 -14.59 -1.34
N ASP A 121 -11.08 -14.41 -0.23
CA ASP A 121 -11.41 -15.51 0.70
C ASP A 121 -12.30 -16.55 0.02
N GLU A 122 -13.31 -16.14 -0.75
CA GLU A 122 -14.23 -17.05 -1.44
C GLU A 122 -13.55 -17.88 -2.54
N TRP A 123 -12.56 -17.30 -3.23
CA TRP A 123 -11.90 -17.95 -4.37
C TRP A 123 -10.55 -18.58 -4.01
N ASP A 124 -10.20 -18.60 -2.72
CA ASP A 124 -8.93 -19.12 -2.19
C ASP A 124 -7.70 -18.53 -2.90
N VAL A 125 -7.71 -17.21 -3.08
CA VAL A 125 -6.64 -16.46 -3.74
C VAL A 125 -6.21 -15.28 -2.88
N THR A 126 -5.00 -14.78 -3.09
CA THR A 126 -4.55 -13.61 -2.35
C THR A 126 -5.29 -12.34 -2.80
N PRO A 127 -5.59 -11.39 -1.89
CA PRO A 127 -6.15 -10.08 -2.26
C PRO A 127 -5.29 -9.32 -3.29
N PHE A 128 -3.97 -9.57 -3.26
CA PHE A 128 -3.03 -9.04 -4.25
C PHE A 128 -3.31 -9.60 -5.65
N ALA A 129 -3.58 -10.90 -5.80
CA ALA A 129 -3.88 -11.52 -7.08
C ALA A 129 -5.12 -10.89 -7.73
N ILE A 130 -6.20 -10.70 -6.96
CA ILE A 130 -7.42 -10.03 -7.42
C ILE A 130 -7.13 -8.60 -7.85
N THR A 131 -6.44 -7.82 -7.01
CA THR A 131 -6.11 -6.42 -7.32
C THR A 131 -5.24 -6.32 -8.58
N SER A 132 -4.28 -7.22 -8.74
CA SER A 132 -3.42 -7.28 -9.91
C SER A 132 -4.20 -7.59 -11.19
N ALA A 133 -5.14 -8.53 -11.13
CA ALA A 133 -5.97 -8.90 -12.27
C ALA A 133 -6.96 -7.79 -12.65
N LEU A 134 -7.56 -7.10 -11.68
CA LEU A 134 -8.38 -5.92 -11.93
C LEU A 134 -7.60 -4.82 -12.66
N LEU A 135 -6.36 -4.55 -12.22
CA LEU A 135 -5.50 -3.56 -12.91
C LEU A 135 -5.14 -4.00 -14.33
N ARG A 136 -4.89 -5.29 -14.58
CA ARG A 136 -4.64 -5.80 -15.93
C ARG A 136 -5.88 -5.67 -16.81
N LEU A 137 -7.05 -6.04 -16.30
CA LEU A 137 -8.32 -5.91 -17.01
C LEU A 137 -8.65 -4.44 -17.34
N GLU A 138 -8.38 -3.51 -16.43
CA GLU A 138 -8.58 -2.08 -16.65
C GLU A 138 -7.61 -1.54 -17.71
N ARG A 139 -6.32 -1.90 -17.63
CA ARG A 139 -5.31 -1.51 -18.64
C ARG A 139 -5.59 -2.07 -20.03
N ALA A 140 -6.13 -3.29 -20.09
CA ALA A 140 -6.52 -3.93 -21.33
C ALA A 140 -7.88 -3.42 -21.85
N GLY A 141 -8.54 -2.50 -21.14
CA GLY A 141 -9.77 -1.86 -21.58
C GLY A 141 -11.03 -2.71 -21.42
N TYR A 142 -10.97 -3.82 -20.68
CA TYR A 142 -12.12 -4.70 -20.44
C TYR A 142 -13.07 -4.15 -19.37
N ILE A 143 -12.53 -3.43 -18.38
CA ILE A 143 -13.30 -2.86 -17.27
C ILE A 143 -12.94 -1.40 -17.04
N ARG A 144 -13.85 -0.66 -16.44
CA ARG A 144 -13.61 0.69 -15.93
C ARG A 144 -14.00 0.77 -14.47
N ILE A 145 -13.06 1.20 -13.63
CA ILE A 145 -13.31 1.38 -12.20
C ILE A 145 -13.91 2.78 -11.99
N ARG A 146 -15.17 2.82 -11.54
CA ARG A 146 -15.95 4.07 -11.39
C ARG A 146 -15.72 4.77 -10.07
N GLY A 147 -15.40 4.01 -9.02
CA GLY A 147 -15.21 4.57 -7.68
C GLY A 147 -14.90 3.52 -6.63
N LEU A 148 -14.38 4.00 -5.51
CA LEU A 148 -14.07 3.19 -4.33
C LEU A 148 -14.80 3.77 -3.13
N THR A 149 -15.55 2.92 -2.43
CA THR A 149 -16.28 3.29 -1.20
C THR A 149 -15.71 2.50 -0.04
N TRP A 150 -15.40 3.19 1.06
CA TRP A 150 -14.97 2.58 2.31
C TRP A 150 -16.21 2.26 3.16
N GLU A 151 -16.24 1.08 3.78
CA GLU A 151 -17.23 0.71 4.80
C GLU A 151 -16.63 0.77 6.20
#